data_AF-A0A1G3RSA6-F1
#
_entry.id   AF-A0A1G3RSA6-F1
#
_cell.length_a   1.000
_cell.length_b   1.000
_cell.length_c   1.000
_cell.angle_alpha   90.00
_cell.angle_beta   90.00
_cell.angle_gamma   90.00
#
_symmetry.space_group_name_H-M   'P 1'
#
loop_
_entity.id
_entity.type
_entity.pdbx_description
1 polymer ?
#
loop_
_entity_poly.entity_id
_entity_poly.type
_entity_poly.pdbx_seq_one_letter_code
_entity_poly.pdbx_strand_id
1 'polypeptide(L)'
;MKNFTRILVASLVMLLAVQALSAQTSPDPAIQKAREETVVIFDLGRMFGYLNAMEKDTKVTALSNAQLIKLYDIMIELRGTKRIEVSRAKTLLTTIEDSILTPAQLMAADKLAAAKEAERTTVPGSGAGANSSTSGGSSSLPSYVSGGDFNPIIDPTKTMGQDFTAFFDYTAKKLGRK
;
A
#
# COMPACT_ATOMS: atom_id res chain seq x y z
N MET A 1 -0.86 -54.21 -67.75
CA MET A 1 -0.10 -55.06 -66.81
C MET A 1 1.23 -54.40 -66.52
N LYS A 2 1.57 -54.20 -65.23
CA LYS A 2 2.93 -54.02 -64.63
C LYS A 2 3.73 -52.76 -65.06
N ASN A 3 4.40 -51.94 -64.24
CA ASN A 3 4.70 -51.92 -62.79
C ASN A 3 5.21 -50.51 -62.36
N PHE A 4 5.00 -50.23 -61.06
CA PHE A 4 5.62 -49.27 -60.13
C PHE A 4 7.05 -48.75 -60.37
N THR A 5 7.27 -47.45 -60.06
CA THR A 5 8.49 -46.83 -59.46
C THR A 5 8.10 -45.43 -58.94
N ARG A 6 7.77 -45.19 -57.66
CA ARG A 6 8.60 -44.89 -56.45
C ARG A 6 9.45 -43.60 -56.50
N ILE A 7 9.08 -42.66 -55.60
CA ILE A 7 9.92 -41.89 -54.62
C ILE A 7 10.15 -40.36 -54.82
N LEU A 8 9.95 -39.63 -53.68
CA LEU A 8 10.44 -38.29 -53.23
C LEU A 8 9.70 -37.05 -53.80
N VAL A 9 9.28 -36.01 -53.04
CA VAL A 9 9.86 -35.26 -51.89
C VAL A 9 8.70 -34.56 -51.12
N ALA A 10 8.56 -34.73 -49.79
CA ALA A 10 8.81 -33.73 -48.70
C ALA A 10 8.17 -32.33 -48.90
N SER A 11 7.51 -31.67 -47.95
CA SER A 11 7.78 -31.58 -46.51
C SER A 11 6.53 -31.09 -45.78
N LEU A 12 6.07 -31.85 -44.79
CA LEU A 12 5.05 -31.41 -43.85
C LEU A 12 5.73 -30.46 -42.84
N VAL A 13 5.42 -29.17 -42.94
CA VAL A 13 5.82 -28.14 -41.98
C VAL A 13 5.10 -28.44 -40.67
N MET A 14 5.80 -29.15 -39.77
CA MET A 14 5.36 -29.36 -38.40
C MET A 14 5.53 -28.04 -37.67
N LEU A 15 4.42 -27.35 -37.45
CA LEU A 15 4.31 -26.14 -36.66
C LEU A 15 4.74 -26.48 -35.22
N LEU A 16 6.01 -26.22 -34.90
CA LEU A 16 6.52 -26.25 -33.53
C LEU A 16 5.76 -25.20 -32.72
N ALA A 17 4.77 -25.66 -31.97
CA ALA A 17 4.08 -24.87 -30.97
C ALA A 17 5.09 -24.30 -29.98
N VAL A 18 5.23 -22.98 -30.00
CA VAL A 18 5.96 -22.19 -29.00
C VAL A 18 5.24 -22.36 -27.67
N GLN A 19 5.60 -23.40 -26.91
CA GLN A 19 5.28 -23.51 -25.50
C GLN A 19 6.44 -22.93 -24.69
N ALA A 20 6.64 -21.62 -24.82
CA ALA A 20 7.29 -20.86 -23.76
C ALA A 20 6.26 -20.75 -22.63
N LEU A 21 6.22 -21.76 -21.76
CA LEU A 21 5.52 -21.65 -20.48
C LEU A 21 6.08 -20.41 -19.78
N SER A 22 5.22 -19.41 -19.58
CA SER A 22 5.45 -18.37 -18.58
C SER A 22 5.65 -19.07 -17.24
N ALA A 23 6.91 -19.25 -16.82
CA ALA A 23 7.24 -19.65 -15.48
C ALA A 23 6.79 -18.52 -14.55
N GLN A 24 5.51 -18.54 -14.17
CA GLN A 24 4.93 -17.66 -13.17
C GLN A 24 5.59 -18.03 -11.85
N THR A 25 6.72 -17.38 -11.56
CA THR A 25 7.54 -17.62 -10.38
C THR A 25 6.65 -17.36 -9.18
N SER A 26 6.41 -18.39 -8.36
CA SER A 26 5.72 -18.21 -7.08
C SER A 26 6.47 -17.12 -6.29
N PRO A 27 5.76 -16.18 -5.65
CA PRO A 27 6.42 -15.09 -4.94
C PRO A 27 7.35 -15.65 -3.85
N ASP A 28 8.52 -15.04 -3.64
CA ASP A 28 9.46 -15.44 -2.58
C ASP A 28 8.72 -15.52 -1.22
N PRO A 29 8.76 -16.66 -0.50
CA PRO A 29 8.11 -16.81 0.81
C PRO A 29 8.49 -15.73 1.82
N ALA A 30 9.74 -15.24 1.81
CA ALA A 30 10.18 -14.18 2.70
C ALA A 30 9.47 -12.84 2.38
N ILE A 31 9.27 -12.56 1.10
CA ILE A 31 8.54 -11.37 0.63
C ILE A 31 7.03 -11.50 0.93
N GLN A 32 6.46 -12.69 0.80
CA GLN A 32 5.06 -12.94 1.18
C GLN A 32 4.84 -12.69 2.67
N LYS A 33 5.69 -13.29 3.52
CA LYS A 33 5.65 -13.07 4.97
C LYS A 33 5.85 -11.59 5.33
N ALA A 34 6.83 -10.93 4.73
CA ALA A 34 7.03 -9.49 4.94
C ALA A 34 5.81 -8.66 4.54
N ARG A 35 5.13 -9.02 3.45
CA ARG A 35 3.89 -8.35 3.03
C ARG A 35 2.81 -8.47 4.10
N GLU A 36 2.61 -9.65 4.67
CA GLU A 36 1.62 -9.90 5.72
C GLU A 36 1.96 -9.18 7.03
N GLU A 37 3.21 -9.26 7.48
CA GLU A 37 3.67 -8.64 8.72
C GLU A 37 3.60 -7.11 8.67
N THR A 38 3.90 -6.53 7.51
CA THR A 38 3.95 -5.07 7.34
C THR A 38 2.59 -4.44 7.07
N VAL A 39 1.49 -5.22 7.00
CA VAL A 39 0.13 -4.70 6.78
C VAL A 39 -0.19 -3.55 7.72
N VAL A 40 0.11 -3.69 9.02
CA VAL A 40 -0.17 -2.64 10.03
C VAL A 40 0.56 -1.31 9.76
N ILE A 41 1.72 -1.35 9.10
CA ILE A 41 2.45 -0.13 8.70
C ILE A 41 1.67 0.60 7.59
N PHE A 42 1.11 -0.16 6.65
CA PHE A 42 0.23 0.41 5.62
C PHE A 42 -1.11 0.88 6.21
N ASP A 43 -1.66 0.19 7.20
CA ASP A 43 -2.90 0.60 7.90
C ASP A 43 -2.70 1.94 8.59
N LEU A 44 -1.60 2.09 9.32
CA LEU A 44 -1.21 3.36 9.95
C LEU A 44 -1.11 4.50 8.92
N GLY A 45 -0.43 4.27 7.79
CA GLY A 45 -0.34 5.29 6.74
C GLY A 45 -1.68 5.65 6.12
N ARG A 46 -2.55 4.65 5.88
CA ARG A 46 -3.92 4.87 5.37
C ARG A 46 -4.80 5.63 6.34
N MET A 47 -4.65 5.40 7.65
CA MET A 47 -5.37 6.13 8.69
C MET A 47 -5.18 7.64 8.53
N PHE A 48 -3.96 8.13 8.28
CA PHE A 48 -3.73 9.56 8.02
C PHE A 48 -4.43 10.07 6.76
N GLY A 49 -4.53 9.26 5.71
CA GLY A 49 -5.33 9.59 4.53
C GLY A 49 -6.82 9.71 4.84
N TYR A 50 -7.36 8.82 5.68
CA TYR A 50 -8.75 8.91 6.13
C TYR A 50 -8.99 10.13 7.01
N LEU A 51 -8.06 10.47 7.91
CA LEU A 51 -8.14 11.68 8.73
C LEU A 51 -8.12 12.96 7.87
N ASN A 52 -7.29 13.00 6.83
CA ASN A 52 -7.29 14.11 5.87
C ASN A 52 -8.61 14.24 5.12
N ALA A 53 -9.17 13.12 4.66
CA ALA A 53 -10.46 13.10 3.97
C ALA A 53 -11.60 13.55 4.90
N MET A 54 -11.58 13.09 6.15
CA MET A 54 -12.53 13.49 7.19
C MET A 54 -12.47 15.00 7.47
N GLU A 55 -11.27 15.59 7.52
CA GLU A 55 -11.08 17.04 7.67
C GLU A 55 -11.51 17.87 6.45
N LYS A 56 -11.65 17.25 5.27
CA LYS A 56 -12.17 17.94 4.07
C LYS A 56 -13.70 17.93 4.01
N ASP A 57 -14.35 16.96 4.65
CA ASP A 57 -15.81 16.84 4.71
C ASP A 57 -16.33 17.25 6.10
N THR A 58 -16.14 18.54 6.44
CA THR A 58 -16.21 19.09 7.82
C THR A 58 -17.59 19.16 8.47
N LYS A 59 -18.57 18.34 8.09
CA LYS A 59 -19.95 18.57 8.55
C LYS A 59 -20.26 18.07 9.97
N VAL A 60 -19.51 17.12 10.54
CA VAL A 60 -19.75 16.63 11.92
C VAL A 60 -18.49 16.12 12.66
N THR A 61 -17.39 15.77 11.98
CA THR A 61 -16.30 14.97 12.54
C THR A 61 -14.94 15.68 12.58
N ALA A 62 -14.92 17.00 12.66
CA ALA A 62 -13.68 17.76 12.69
C ALA A 62 -12.82 17.40 13.93
N LEU A 63 -11.51 17.29 13.72
CA LEU A 63 -10.51 17.08 14.74
C LEU A 63 -10.33 18.37 15.55
N SER A 64 -10.36 18.23 16.87
CA SER A 64 -10.02 19.33 17.77
C SER A 64 -8.53 19.69 17.68
N ASN A 65 -8.18 20.92 18.06
CA ASN A 65 -6.77 21.34 18.12
C ASN A 65 -5.91 20.41 19.00
N ALA A 66 -6.46 19.90 20.10
CA ALA A 66 -5.75 18.97 20.98
C ALA A 66 -5.45 17.63 20.29
N GLN A 67 -6.39 17.12 19.49
CA GLN A 67 -6.17 15.91 18.69
C GLN A 67 -5.14 16.16 17.59
N LEU A 68 -5.23 17.29 16.89
CA LEU A 68 -4.29 17.69 15.85
C LEU A 68 -2.85 17.81 16.38
N ILE A 69 -2.65 18.34 17.59
CA ILE A 69 -1.33 18.40 18.23
C ILE A 69 -0.75 16.99 18.40
N LYS A 70 -1.52 16.07 18.98
CA LYS A 70 -1.06 14.68 19.20
C LYS A 70 -0.76 13.98 17.87
N LEU A 71 -1.62 14.15 16.87
CA LEU A 71 -1.43 13.58 15.53
C LEU A 71 -0.18 14.17 14.86
N TYR A 72 0.04 15.48 14.99
CA TYR A 72 1.22 16.13 14.46
C TYR A 72 2.51 15.57 15.06
N ASP A 73 2.55 15.37 16.38
CA ASP A 73 3.73 14.84 17.06
C ASP A 73 4.04 13.40 16.58
N ILE A 74 3.01 12.57 16.37
CA ILE A 74 3.17 11.24 15.73
C ILE A 74 3.69 11.38 14.29
N MET A 75 3.15 12.31 13.50
CA MET A 75 3.61 12.51 12.13
C MET A 75 5.07 12.99 12.06
N ILE A 76 5.51 13.82 13.00
CA ILE A 76 6.92 14.23 13.12
C ILE A 76 7.81 13.01 13.39
N GLU A 77 7.41 12.14 14.33
CA GLU A 77 8.12 10.89 14.60
C GLU A 77 8.24 10.03 13.33
N LEU A 78 7.14 9.85 12.61
CA LEU A 78 7.11 9.05 11.38
C LEU A 78 7.98 9.66 10.27
N ARG A 79 8.03 10.99 10.13
CA ARG A 79 8.93 11.67 9.17
C ARG A 79 10.41 11.51 9.51
N GLY A 80 10.74 11.47 10.79
CA GLY A 80 12.12 11.24 11.26
C GLY A 80 12.56 9.78 11.19
N THR A 81 11.65 8.84 10.96
CA THR A 81 11.90 7.40 11.05
C THR A 81 12.21 6.81 9.68
N LYS A 82 13.41 6.26 9.50
CA LYS A 82 13.79 5.59 8.24
C LYS A 82 13.16 4.21 8.07
N ARG A 83 13.04 3.47 9.16
CA ARG A 83 12.47 2.13 9.21
C ARG A 83 11.41 2.05 10.30
N ILE A 84 10.17 1.87 9.89
CA ILE A 84 9.06 1.69 10.83
C ILE A 84 9.00 0.21 11.19
N GLU A 85 9.13 -0.09 12.47
CA GLU A 85 8.95 -1.43 12.99
C GLU A 85 7.47 -1.76 13.21
N VAL A 86 7.11 -3.02 12.97
CA VAL A 86 5.72 -3.53 13.05
C VAL A 86 5.10 -3.25 14.43
N SER A 87 5.86 -3.50 15.50
CA SER A 87 5.40 -3.24 16.87
C SER A 87 5.12 -1.77 17.11
N ARG A 88 5.98 -0.88 16.60
CA ARG A 88 5.80 0.57 16.75
C ARG A 88 4.60 1.07 15.96
N ALA A 89 4.44 0.60 14.72
CA ALA A 89 3.26 0.93 13.92
C ALA A 89 1.95 0.52 14.61
N LYS A 90 1.91 -0.68 15.20
CA LYS A 90 0.77 -1.14 15.99
C LYS A 90 0.49 -0.22 17.18
N THR A 91 1.52 0.14 17.96
CA THR A 91 1.34 1.06 19.09
C THR A 91 0.82 2.43 18.66
N LEU A 92 1.34 2.99 17.57
CA LEU A 92 0.91 4.28 17.06
C LEU A 92 -0.54 4.23 16.55
N LEU A 93 -0.91 3.19 15.80
CA LEU A 93 -2.27 3.01 15.30
C LEU A 93 -3.27 2.87 16.45
N THR A 94 -2.99 1.99 17.42
CA THR A 94 -3.84 1.85 18.62
C THR A 94 -3.93 3.15 19.42
N THR A 95 -2.85 3.92 19.54
CA THR A 95 -2.89 5.23 20.21
C THR A 95 -3.84 6.20 19.49
N ILE A 96 -3.82 6.20 18.16
CA ILE A 96 -4.73 7.02 17.36
C ILE A 96 -6.18 6.60 17.63
N GLU A 97 -6.48 5.30 17.50
CA GLU A 97 -7.83 4.74 17.61
C GLU A 97 -8.42 4.88 19.02
N ASP A 98 -7.65 4.54 20.06
CA ASP A 98 -8.17 4.43 21.42
C ASP A 98 -8.05 5.71 22.24
N SER A 99 -7.08 6.58 21.92
CA SER A 99 -6.69 7.70 22.79
C SER A 99 -6.72 9.08 22.13
N ILE A 100 -6.78 9.13 20.80
CA ILE A 100 -6.83 10.40 20.06
C ILE A 100 -8.24 10.59 19.48
N LEU A 101 -8.74 9.63 18.73
CA LEU A 101 -10.04 9.76 18.06
C LEU A 101 -11.19 9.52 19.04
N THR A 102 -12.28 10.26 18.82
CA THR A 102 -13.56 9.94 19.45
C THR A 102 -14.22 8.77 18.71
N PRO A 103 -15.17 8.05 19.33
CA PRO A 103 -15.90 6.99 18.65
C PRO A 103 -16.58 7.44 17.34
N ALA A 104 -17.10 8.67 17.29
CA ALA A 104 -17.72 9.21 16.08
C ALA A 104 -16.71 9.45 14.94
N GLN A 105 -15.50 9.92 15.26
CA GLN A 105 -14.43 10.11 14.28
C GLN A 105 -13.86 8.77 13.81
N LEU A 106 -13.71 7.80 14.72
CA LEU A 106 -13.26 6.45 14.35
C LEU A 106 -14.25 5.79 13.39
N MET A 107 -15.56 5.82 13.69
CA MET A 107 -16.59 5.33 12.77
C MET A 107 -16.57 6.04 11.40
N ALA A 108 -16.22 7.33 11.36
CA ALA A 108 -16.10 8.06 10.10
C ALA A 108 -14.88 7.61 9.30
N ALA A 109 -13.73 7.40 9.95
CA ALA A 109 -12.55 6.82 9.32
C ALA A 109 -12.83 5.39 8.80
N ASP A 110 -13.53 4.56 9.56
CA ASP A 110 -13.92 3.21 9.15
C ASP A 110 -14.84 3.21 7.93
N LYS A 111 -15.80 4.14 7.86
CA LYS A 111 -16.65 4.31 6.67
C LYS A 111 -15.85 4.68 5.44
N LEU A 112 -14.85 5.55 5.57
CA LEU A 112 -13.95 5.91 4.48
C LEU A 112 -13.10 4.70 4.06
N ALA A 113 -12.61 3.92 5.01
CA ALA A 113 -11.85 2.69 4.75
C ALA A 113 -12.70 1.66 3.98
N ALA A 114 -13.92 1.41 4.45
CA ALA A 114 -14.86 0.49 3.80
C ALA A 114 -15.24 0.94 2.38
N ALA A 115 -15.48 2.24 2.18
CA ALA A 115 -15.76 2.78 0.85
C ALA A 115 -14.56 2.57 -0.11
N LYS A 116 -13.34 2.82 0.37
CA LYS A 116 -12.12 2.61 -0.42
C LYS A 116 -11.86 1.14 -0.75
N GLU A 117 -12.22 0.22 0.13
CA GLU A 117 -12.11 -1.22 -0.14
C GLU A 117 -13.16 -1.69 -1.16
N ALA A 118 -14.39 -1.15 -1.09
CA ALA A 118 -15.43 -1.41 -2.08
C ALA A 118 -15.03 -0.91 -3.49
N GLU A 119 -14.39 0.26 -3.59
CA GLU A 119 -13.84 0.77 -4.85
C GLU A 119 -12.77 -0.18 -5.45
N ARG A 120 -11.96 -0.84 -4.62
CA ARG A 120 -10.91 -1.77 -5.09
C ARG A 120 -11.44 -3.11 -5.59
N THR A 121 -12.53 -3.60 -5.00
CA THR A 121 -13.13 -4.90 -5.33
C THR A 121 -14.04 -4.83 -6.56
N THR A 122 -14.51 -3.64 -6.92
CA THR A 122 -15.42 -3.40 -8.07
C THR A 122 -14.72 -3.18 -9.40
N VAL A 123 -13.39 -3.05 -9.43
CA VAL A 123 -12.59 -2.99 -10.66
C VAL A 123 -12.09 -4.40 -11.01
N PRO A 124 -12.64 -5.07 -12.05
CA PRO A 124 -12.17 -6.39 -12.45
C PRO A 124 -10.76 -6.24 -13.06
N GLY A 125 -9.74 -6.76 -12.37
CA GLY A 125 -8.34 -6.69 -12.81
C GLY A 125 -7.35 -6.15 -11.76
N SER A 126 -7.83 -5.57 -10.66
CA SER A 126 -7.01 -5.12 -9.51
C SER A 126 -6.96 -6.15 -8.37
N GLY A 127 -6.93 -7.44 -8.72
CA GLY A 127 -6.82 -8.52 -7.76
C GLY A 127 -5.57 -8.35 -6.88
N ALA A 128 -5.79 -8.25 -5.56
CA ALA A 128 -4.86 -8.51 -4.47
C ALA A 128 -3.36 -8.37 -4.81
N GLY A 129 -2.91 -7.17 -5.16
CA GLY A 129 -1.53 -6.97 -5.61
C GLY A 129 -1.01 -5.54 -5.67
N ALA A 130 -1.87 -4.54 -5.48
CA ALA A 130 -1.51 -3.12 -5.65
C ALA A 130 -0.60 -2.53 -4.54
N ASN A 131 0.03 -3.38 -3.70
CA ASN A 131 1.14 -2.98 -2.84
C ASN A 131 2.51 -3.41 -3.39
N SER A 132 2.58 -3.99 -4.59
CA SER A 132 3.83 -4.31 -5.28
C SER A 132 4.25 -3.18 -6.24
N SER A 133 4.61 -2.01 -5.71
CA SER A 133 5.38 -1.06 -6.51
C SER A 133 6.81 -1.60 -6.64
N THR A 134 7.09 -2.31 -7.72
CA THR A 134 8.44 -2.71 -8.18
C THR A 134 9.22 -1.50 -8.71
N SER A 135 9.10 -0.34 -8.07
CA SER A 135 9.70 0.90 -8.52
C SER A 135 10.45 1.58 -7.38
N GLY A 136 11.76 1.33 -7.32
CA GLY A 136 12.82 2.29 -6.99
C GLY A 136 12.83 3.07 -5.67
N GLY A 137 11.89 2.86 -4.75
CA GLY A 137 11.87 3.56 -3.45
C GLY A 137 12.61 2.80 -2.35
N SER A 138 13.22 3.54 -1.41
CA SER A 138 13.79 3.01 -0.15
C SER A 138 12.75 2.36 0.79
N SER A 139 11.51 2.19 0.34
CA SER A 139 10.36 1.67 1.09
C SER A 139 9.75 0.44 0.40
N SER A 140 10.62 -0.43 -0.13
CA SER A 140 10.25 -1.68 -0.81
C SER A 140 10.32 -2.87 0.15
N LEU A 141 9.49 -3.89 -0.07
CA LEU A 141 9.52 -5.13 0.74
C LEU A 141 10.88 -5.85 0.71
N PRO A 142 11.64 -5.88 -0.41
CA PRO A 142 13.00 -6.39 -0.40
C PRO A 142 13.92 -5.66 0.59
N SER A 143 13.83 -4.33 0.69
CA SER A 143 14.57 -3.55 1.68
C SER A 143 14.16 -3.89 3.11
N TYR A 144 12.85 -4.11 3.36
CA TYR A 144 12.38 -4.57 4.65
C TYR A 144 13.00 -5.91 5.06
N VAL A 145 12.96 -6.90 4.14
CA VAL A 145 13.50 -8.25 4.36
C VAL A 145 15.01 -8.24 4.59
N SER A 146 15.76 -7.35 3.93
CA SER A 146 17.20 -7.21 4.12
C SER A 146 17.60 -6.36 5.33
N GLY A 147 16.64 -5.87 6.13
CA GLY A 147 16.92 -5.02 7.29
C GLY A 147 17.23 -3.55 6.95
N GLY A 148 17.01 -3.12 5.71
CA GLY A 148 17.23 -1.75 5.26
C GLY A 148 16.13 -0.76 5.67
N ASP A 149 16.17 0.43 5.09
CA ASP A 149 15.12 1.44 5.29
C ASP A 149 13.75 0.88 4.84
N PHE A 150 12.69 1.24 5.55
CA PHE A 150 11.33 0.86 5.21
C PHE A 150 10.33 1.82 5.86
N ASN A 151 9.97 2.87 5.13
CA ASN A 151 8.92 3.79 5.55
C ASN A 151 8.04 4.17 4.35
N PRO A 152 7.04 3.35 4.01
CA PRO A 152 6.14 3.64 2.90
C PRO A 152 5.19 4.81 3.19
N ILE A 153 5.06 5.25 4.46
CA ILE A 153 4.15 6.33 4.90
C ILE A 153 4.66 7.69 4.42
N ILE A 154 5.97 7.86 4.25
CA ILE A 154 6.57 9.12 3.82
C ILE A 154 7.05 9.09 2.36
N ASP A 155 6.77 8.00 1.64
CA ASP A 155 7.19 7.82 0.25
C ASP A 155 6.30 8.64 -0.69
N PRO A 156 6.78 9.76 -1.27
CA PRO A 156 5.95 10.67 -2.06
C PRO A 156 5.51 10.07 -3.40
N THR A 157 6.10 8.93 -3.81
CA THR A 157 5.72 8.22 -5.03
C THR A 157 4.46 7.39 -4.84
N LYS A 158 4.02 7.16 -3.59
CA LYS A 158 2.83 6.39 -3.25
C LYS A 158 1.70 7.32 -2.85
N THR A 159 0.46 6.99 -3.24
CA THR A 159 -0.74 7.73 -2.82
C THR A 159 -0.79 7.91 -1.30
N MET A 160 -0.44 6.88 -0.54
CA MET A 160 -0.38 6.94 0.93
C MET A 160 0.59 8.01 1.43
N GLY A 161 1.76 8.18 0.81
CA GLY A 161 2.71 9.21 1.22
C GLY A 161 2.31 10.62 0.78
N GLN A 162 1.60 10.74 -0.34
CA GLN A 162 0.97 11.99 -0.75
C GLN A 162 -0.13 12.42 0.22
N ASP A 163 -0.99 11.48 0.61
CA ASP A 163 -2.08 11.71 1.57
C ASP A 163 -1.53 12.07 2.96
N PHE A 164 -0.50 11.36 3.42
CA PHE A 164 0.21 11.67 4.66
C PHE A 164 0.80 13.09 4.63
N THR A 165 1.51 13.44 3.54
CA THR A 165 2.09 14.79 3.38
C THR A 165 1.01 15.87 3.39
N ALA A 166 -0.09 15.65 2.66
CA ALA A 166 -1.20 16.59 2.64
C ALA A 166 -1.83 16.79 4.03
N PHE A 167 -1.95 15.72 4.82
CA PHE A 167 -2.46 15.82 6.20
C PHE A 167 -1.48 16.51 7.14
N PHE A 168 -0.18 16.23 6.99
CA PHE A 168 0.89 16.89 7.73
C PHE A 168 0.85 18.40 7.49
N ASP A 169 0.79 18.83 6.23
CA ASP A 169 0.75 20.24 5.85
C ASP A 169 -0.53 20.93 6.33
N TYR A 170 -1.69 20.24 6.23
CA TYR A 170 -2.95 20.72 6.80
C TYR A 170 -2.81 20.98 8.30
N THR A 171 -2.27 20.00 9.03
CA THR A 171 -2.13 20.07 10.48
C THR A 171 -1.11 21.14 10.90
N ALA A 172 0.02 21.23 10.21
CA ALA A 172 1.03 22.26 10.43
C ALA A 172 0.42 23.66 10.29
N LYS A 173 -0.28 23.90 9.17
CA LYS A 173 -0.96 25.16 8.89
C LYS A 173 -2.02 25.48 9.94
N LYS A 174 -2.85 24.51 10.32
CA LYS A 174 -3.93 24.68 11.30
C LYS A 174 -3.39 25.02 12.69
N LEU A 175 -2.26 24.44 13.07
CA LEU A 175 -1.60 24.65 14.36
C LEU A 175 -0.64 25.84 14.38
N GLY A 176 -0.41 26.51 13.24
CA GLY A 176 0.60 27.58 13.14
C GLY A 176 2.04 27.09 13.30
N ARG A 177 2.31 25.82 12.99
CA ARG A 177 3.64 25.21 13.01
C ARG A 177 4.30 25.35 11.62
N LYS A 178 5.62 25.56 11.61
CA LYS A 178 6.44 25.65 10.38
C LYS A 178 7.08 24.30 10.07
#